data_AF-A0A7S2J7V4-F1
#
_entry.id   AF-A0A7S2J7V4-F1
#
_cell.length_a   1.000
_cell.length_b   1.000
_cell.length_c   1.000
_cell.angle_alpha   90.00
_cell.angle_beta   90.00
_cell.angle_gamma   90.00
#
_symmetry.space_group_name_H-M   'P 1'
#
loop_
_entity.id
_entity.type
_entity.pdbx_description
1 polymer ?
#
loop_
_entity_poly.entity_id
_entity_poly.type
_entity_poly.pdbx_seq_one_letter_code
_entity_poly.pdbx_strand_id
1 'polypeptide(L)'
;GVEITPQSVAIQQRPFNGPTAFLMGNEGQGLTPSQLAVCDQFVYIPQHSDATASLNVNAACAVVLHHYAMYAALPEAARDGYKYVQGPPPSSTPHSGMGLKQMRTLAADGSVVPRRRREQEGEDGGEPEDGGGGDYGDEVLDGGEDQQIGDGGAAERAAAGSSSANGHDVAASSEPAPMPREG
;
A
#
# COMPACT_ATOMS: atom_id res chain seq x y z
N GLY A 1 -1.67 -13.01 -4.75
CA GLY A 1 -0.42 -12.24 -4.62
C GLY A 1 -0.58 -10.83 -5.16
N VAL A 2 0.18 -9.88 -4.61
CA VAL A 2 0.31 -8.52 -5.14
C VAL A 2 1.62 -8.45 -5.90
N GLU A 3 1.54 -8.55 -7.23
CA GLU A 3 2.72 -8.65 -8.10
C GLU A 3 2.38 -8.25 -9.55
N ILE A 4 3.35 -7.66 -10.24
CA ILE A 4 3.25 -7.29 -11.66
C ILE A 4 3.59 -8.52 -12.50
N THR A 5 2.56 -9.26 -12.93
CA THR A 5 2.71 -10.45 -13.78
C THR A 5 1.79 -10.33 -14.99
N PRO A 6 2.03 -11.06 -16.10
CA PRO A 6 1.11 -11.04 -17.25
C PRO A 6 -0.32 -11.48 -16.92
N GLN A 7 -0.50 -12.24 -15.83
CA GLN A 7 -1.79 -12.75 -15.39
C GLN A 7 -2.47 -11.84 -14.35
N SER A 8 -1.79 -10.79 -13.87
CA SER A 8 -2.34 -9.94 -12.82
C SER A 8 -3.42 -9.00 -13.35
N VAL A 9 -4.46 -8.83 -12.53
CA VAL A 9 -5.59 -7.94 -12.84
C VAL A 9 -5.38 -6.59 -12.15
N ALA A 10 -5.72 -5.52 -12.84
CA ALA A 10 -5.58 -4.19 -12.30
C ALA A 10 -6.57 -3.95 -11.14
N ILE A 11 -6.07 -3.44 -10.00
CA ILE A 11 -6.81 -3.36 -8.73
C ILE A 11 -8.11 -2.55 -8.81
N GLN A 12 -8.17 -1.53 -9.67
CA GLN A 12 -9.34 -0.69 -9.88
C GLN A 12 -10.52 -1.42 -10.55
N GLN A 13 -10.28 -2.58 -11.15
CA GLN A 13 -11.35 -3.45 -11.67
C GLN A 13 -12.10 -4.20 -10.57
N ARG A 14 -11.69 -4.03 -9.30
CA ARG A 14 -12.27 -4.70 -8.11
C ARG A 14 -12.33 -6.22 -8.27
N PRO A 15 -11.19 -6.90 -8.41
CA PRO A 15 -11.13 -8.34 -8.74
C PRO A 15 -11.49 -9.28 -7.57
N PHE A 16 -11.89 -8.75 -6.41
CA PHE A 16 -12.14 -9.53 -5.21
C PHE A 16 -13.49 -10.22 -5.24
N ASN A 17 -13.55 -11.44 -4.73
CA ASN A 17 -14.75 -12.28 -4.73
C ASN A 17 -15.02 -12.99 -3.39
N GLY A 18 -14.22 -12.72 -2.35
CA GLY A 18 -14.43 -13.28 -1.02
C GLY A 18 -13.30 -12.97 -0.04
N PRO A 19 -13.24 -13.71 1.09
CA PRO A 19 -12.16 -13.62 2.06
C PRO A 19 -10.80 -13.81 1.38
N THR A 20 -9.91 -12.83 1.51
CA THR A 20 -8.65 -12.78 0.75
C THR A 20 -7.45 -12.65 1.69
N ALA A 21 -6.40 -13.44 1.43
CA ALA A 21 -5.09 -13.27 2.04
C ALA A 21 -4.13 -12.62 1.03
N PHE A 22 -3.45 -11.55 1.45
CA PHE A 22 -2.52 -10.82 0.59
C PHE A 22 -1.09 -11.27 0.82
N LEU A 23 -0.43 -11.75 -0.25
CA LEU A 23 0.99 -12.05 -0.24
C LEU A 23 1.73 -10.94 -0.99
N MET A 24 2.55 -10.19 -0.24
CA MET A 24 3.36 -9.08 -0.74
C MET A 24 4.76 -9.56 -1.12
N GLY A 25 5.31 -9.02 -2.21
CA GLY A 25 6.67 -9.27 -2.65
C GLY A 25 7.73 -8.67 -1.71
N ASN A 26 8.96 -9.18 -1.81
CA ASN A 26 10.12 -8.54 -1.20
C ASN A 26 10.52 -7.27 -1.97
N GLU A 27 11.10 -6.29 -1.29
CA GLU A 27 11.53 -5.05 -1.95
C GLU A 27 12.62 -5.32 -3.00
N GLY A 28 12.43 -4.75 -4.19
CA GLY A 28 13.32 -4.92 -5.35
C GLY A 28 13.24 -6.28 -6.06
N GLN A 29 12.89 -7.37 -5.37
CA GLN A 29 12.86 -8.73 -5.95
C GLN A 29 11.46 -9.26 -6.24
N GLY A 30 10.42 -8.69 -5.61
CA GLY A 30 9.05 -9.17 -5.74
C GLY A 30 8.84 -10.53 -5.07
N LEU A 31 7.84 -11.28 -5.55
CA LEU A 31 7.54 -12.64 -5.11
C LEU A 31 8.48 -13.66 -5.76
N THR A 32 8.96 -14.60 -4.95
CA THR A 32 9.72 -15.76 -5.45
C THR A 32 8.84 -16.71 -6.28
N PRO A 33 9.42 -17.54 -7.16
CA PRO A 33 8.65 -18.52 -7.95
C PRO A 33 7.77 -19.46 -7.11
N SER A 34 8.24 -19.89 -5.93
CA SER A 34 7.46 -20.72 -5.02
C SER A 34 6.29 -19.95 -4.38
N GLN A 35 6.46 -18.67 -4.08
CA GLN A 35 5.40 -17.80 -3.58
C GLN A 35 4.35 -17.48 -4.66
N LEU A 36 4.78 -17.32 -5.92
CA LEU A 36 3.87 -17.21 -7.06
C LEU A 36 3.02 -18.49 -7.19
N ALA A 37 3.65 -19.66 -7.10
CA ALA A 37 2.97 -20.95 -7.28
C ALA A 37 1.87 -21.26 -6.23
N VAL A 38 1.94 -20.66 -5.03
CA VAL A 38 0.91 -20.83 -3.99
C VAL A 38 -0.22 -19.79 -4.09
N CYS A 39 -0.05 -18.75 -4.90
CA CYS A 39 -1.11 -17.76 -5.12
C CYS A 39 -2.13 -18.28 -6.15
N ASP A 40 -3.40 -18.08 -5.84
CA ASP A 40 -4.55 -18.39 -6.68
C ASP A 40 -4.90 -17.26 -7.66
N GLN A 41 -4.73 -16.00 -7.23
CA GLN A 41 -4.99 -14.82 -8.05
C GLN A 41 -3.87 -13.78 -7.89
N PHE A 42 -3.69 -12.93 -8.91
CA PHE A 42 -2.71 -11.83 -8.88
C PHE A 42 -3.37 -10.49 -9.17
N VAL A 43 -2.95 -9.47 -8.42
CA VAL A 43 -3.37 -8.09 -8.64
C VAL A 43 -2.16 -7.16 -8.73
N TYR A 44 -2.30 -6.09 -9.49
CA TYR A 44 -1.30 -5.02 -9.58
C TYR A 44 -1.96 -3.64 -9.55
N ILE A 45 -1.16 -2.62 -9.24
CA ILE A 45 -1.57 -1.21 -9.27
C ILE A 45 -1.06 -0.62 -10.59
N PRO A 46 -1.94 -0.09 -11.46
CA PRO A 46 -1.50 0.61 -12.65
C PRO A 46 -0.56 1.77 -12.32
N GLN A 47 0.54 1.85 -13.05
CA GLN A 47 1.47 2.98 -13.01
C GLN A 47 1.31 3.77 -14.31
N HIS A 48 1.35 5.09 -14.20
CA HIS A 48 1.10 6.02 -15.31
C HIS A 48 2.34 6.83 -15.71
N SER A 49 3.48 6.54 -15.10
CA SER A 49 4.79 7.11 -15.43
C SER A 49 5.83 5.99 -15.56
N ASP A 50 6.90 6.30 -16.28
CA ASP A 50 8.10 5.47 -16.47
C ASP A 50 9.21 5.78 -15.45
N ALA A 51 8.97 6.72 -14.53
CA ALA A 51 9.95 7.18 -13.55
C ALA A 51 10.38 6.11 -12.54
N THR A 52 9.56 5.09 -12.31
CA THR A 52 9.88 3.97 -11.42
C THR A 52 9.36 2.65 -11.99
N ALA A 53 10.13 1.58 -11.78
CA ALA A 53 9.74 0.23 -12.16
C ALA A 53 8.63 -0.35 -11.27
N SER A 54 8.51 0.12 -10.02
CA SER A 54 7.50 -0.37 -9.07
C SER A 54 7.21 0.66 -7.96
N LEU A 55 6.09 0.47 -7.27
CA LEU A 55 5.79 1.19 -6.04
C LEU A 55 6.50 0.54 -4.84
N ASN A 56 6.77 1.34 -3.81
CA ASN A 56 7.17 0.81 -2.51
C ASN A 56 6.16 -0.25 -2.03
N VAL A 57 6.65 -1.35 -1.44
CA VAL A 57 5.81 -2.49 -1.05
C VAL A 57 4.73 -2.11 -0.04
N ASN A 58 5.01 -1.21 0.91
CA ASN A 58 4.01 -0.76 1.88
C ASN A 58 2.98 0.16 1.23
N ALA A 59 3.39 1.04 0.31
CA ALA A 59 2.46 1.85 -0.48
C ALA A 59 1.53 0.95 -1.32
N ALA A 60 2.07 -0.07 -1.97
CA ALA A 60 1.28 -1.04 -2.73
C ALA A 60 0.30 -1.81 -1.82
N CYS A 61 0.76 -2.24 -0.64
CA CYS A 61 -0.07 -2.91 0.36
C CYS A 61 -1.25 -2.01 0.78
N ALA A 62 -0.97 -0.75 1.12
CA ALA A 62 -1.99 0.20 1.56
C ALA A 62 -3.08 0.42 0.49
N VAL A 63 -2.69 0.61 -0.78
CA VAL A 63 -3.64 0.76 -1.89
C VAL A 63 -4.49 -0.49 -2.08
N VAL A 64 -3.88 -1.67 -2.07
CA VAL A 64 -4.61 -2.94 -2.24
C VAL A 64 -5.58 -3.18 -1.09
N LEU A 65 -5.15 -2.98 0.16
CA LEU A 65 -5.99 -3.14 1.34
C LEU A 65 -7.14 -2.12 1.35
N HIS A 66 -6.90 -0.89 0.90
CA HIS A 66 -7.95 0.12 0.76
C HIS A 66 -9.01 -0.31 -0.27
N HIS A 67 -8.61 -0.79 -1.44
CA HIS A 67 -9.54 -1.33 -2.44
C HIS A 67 -10.32 -2.54 -1.92
N TYR A 68 -9.66 -3.42 -1.15
CA TYR A 68 -10.33 -4.56 -0.53
C TYR A 68 -11.34 -4.11 0.53
N ALA A 69 -11.00 -3.12 1.36
CA ALA A 69 -11.91 -2.56 2.36
C ALA A 69 -13.18 -1.97 1.72
N MET A 70 -13.04 -1.29 0.58
CA MET A 70 -14.18 -0.80 -0.21
C MET A 70 -15.03 -1.95 -0.76
N TYR A 71 -14.41 -3.01 -1.29
CA TYR A 71 -15.11 -4.19 -1.78
C TYR A 71 -15.88 -4.91 -0.66
N ALA A 72 -15.23 -5.14 0.47
CA ALA A 72 -15.78 -5.84 1.61
C ALA A 72 -16.71 -4.97 2.47
N ALA A 73 -16.90 -3.70 2.09
CA ALA A 73 -17.68 -2.70 2.83
C ALA A 73 -17.30 -2.65 4.32
N LEU A 74 -15.99 -2.66 4.61
CA LEU A 74 -15.50 -2.58 5.98
C LEU A 74 -15.91 -1.24 6.61
N PRO A 75 -16.34 -1.24 7.88
CA PRO A 75 -16.71 0.01 8.55
C PRO A 75 -15.49 0.90 8.74
N GLU A 76 -15.67 2.20 8.48
CA GLU A 76 -14.66 3.20 8.78
C GLU A 76 -14.59 3.42 10.31
N ALA A 77 -13.38 3.52 10.86
CA ALA A 77 -13.19 3.86 12.26
C ALA A 77 -13.55 5.33 12.53
N ALA A 78 -13.97 5.63 13.77
CA ALA A 78 -14.26 7.01 14.18
C ALA A 78 -13.01 7.89 14.07
N ARG A 79 -13.20 9.14 13.64
CA ARG A 79 -12.16 10.18 13.56
C ARG A 79 -12.41 11.27 14.58
N ASP A 80 -11.34 11.84 15.10
CA ASP A 80 -11.34 13.04 15.95
C ASP A 80 -10.27 14.01 15.45
N GLY A 81 -10.70 15.16 14.92
CA GLY A 81 -9.85 16.09 14.18
C GLY A 81 -9.14 15.40 13.01
N TYR A 82 -7.80 15.40 13.05
CA TYR A 82 -6.92 14.84 11.99
C TYR A 82 -6.44 13.41 12.27
N LYS A 83 -7.01 12.70 13.25
CA LYS A 83 -6.57 11.37 13.67
C LYS A 83 -7.75 10.40 13.83
N TYR A 84 -7.45 9.10 13.80
CA TYR A 84 -8.42 8.06 14.15
C TYR A 84 -8.46 7.84 15.67
N VAL A 85 -9.65 7.59 16.19
CA VAL A 85 -9.87 7.24 17.59
C VAL A 85 -9.31 5.84 17.84
N GLN A 86 -8.32 5.74 18.73
CA GLN A 86 -7.72 4.45 19.08
C GLN A 86 -8.64 3.70 20.05
N GLY A 87 -8.94 2.44 19.73
CA GLY A 87 -9.56 1.52 20.68
C GLY A 87 -8.61 1.18 21.84
N PRO A 88 -9.13 0.61 22.94
CA PRO A 88 -8.28 0.08 23.99
C PRO A 88 -7.32 -0.96 23.38
N PRO A 89 -6.05 -1.00 23.84
CA PRO A 89 -5.11 -2.01 23.38
C PRO A 89 -5.69 -3.41 23.64
N PRO A 90 -5.48 -4.37 22.74
CA PRO A 90 -5.92 -5.74 22.98
C PRO A 90 -5.31 -6.21 24.30
N SER A 91 -6.14 -6.73 25.20
CA SER A 91 -5.66 -7.31 26.45
C SER A 91 -4.64 -8.38 26.08
N SER A 92 -3.37 -8.16 26.41
CA SER A 92 -2.34 -9.17 26.24
C SER A 92 -2.83 -10.42 26.97
N THR A 93 -3.20 -11.46 26.23
CA THR A 93 -3.31 -12.79 26.83
C THR A 93 -1.94 -13.04 27.46
N PRO A 94 -1.85 -13.27 28.78
CA PRO A 94 -0.57 -13.57 29.40
C PRO A 94 0.02 -14.72 28.60
N HIS A 95 1.18 -14.46 27.99
CA HIS A 95 1.92 -15.47 27.27
C HIS A 95 2.06 -16.63 28.25
N SER A 96 1.44 -17.77 27.92
CA SER A 96 1.52 -18.96 28.76
C SER A 96 3.00 -19.32 28.93
N GLY A 97 3.59 -18.88 30.04
CA GLY A 97 4.75 -19.44 30.72
C GLY A 97 6.10 -19.54 30.00
N MET A 98 6.26 -19.24 28.71
CA MET A 98 7.56 -19.42 28.04
C MET A 98 7.89 -18.22 27.14
N GLY A 99 8.59 -17.24 27.71
CA GLY A 99 9.19 -16.16 26.92
C GLY A 99 10.28 -16.71 25.99
N LEU A 100 10.36 -16.15 24.78
CA LEU A 100 11.40 -16.42 23.77
C LEU A 100 12.85 -16.31 24.29
N LYS A 101 13.05 -15.71 25.48
CA LYS A 101 14.36 -15.59 26.14
C LYS A 101 14.93 -16.92 26.65
N GLN A 102 14.16 -18.01 26.66
CA GLN A 102 14.59 -19.33 27.15
C GLN A 102 14.70 -20.43 26.08
N MET A 103 14.64 -20.12 24.78
CA MET A 103 14.92 -21.12 23.75
C MET A 103 16.40 -21.51 23.76
N ARG A 104 16.70 -22.59 24.48
CA ARG A 104 17.99 -23.28 24.42
C ARG A 104 18.03 -24.06 23.11
N THR A 105 19.09 -23.88 22.33
CA THR A 105 19.35 -24.74 21.17
C THR A 105 19.64 -26.15 21.69
N LEU A 106 18.84 -27.13 21.26
CA LEU A 106 19.04 -28.54 21.57
C LEU A 106 19.77 -29.20 20.40
N ALA A 107 20.75 -30.05 20.68
CA ALA A 107 21.32 -30.94 19.69
C ALA A 107 20.31 -32.07 19.36
N ALA A 108 20.56 -32.83 18.29
CA ALA A 108 19.67 -33.91 17.86
C ALA A 108 19.50 -35.03 18.92
N ASP A 109 20.42 -35.13 19.87
CA ASP A 109 20.38 -36.05 21.02
C ASP A 109 19.67 -35.46 22.25
N GLY A 110 19.08 -34.26 22.13
CA GLY A 110 18.37 -33.59 23.22
C GLY A 110 19.26 -32.87 24.23
N SER A 111 20.58 -32.80 24.00
CA SER A 111 21.49 -32.06 24.89
C SER A 111 21.44 -30.55 24.64
N VAL A 112 21.61 -29.74 25.69
CA VAL A 112 21.62 -28.28 25.59
C VAL A 112 22.94 -27.81 25.01
N VAL A 113 22.90 -27.12 23.87
CA VAL A 113 24.09 -26.54 23.23
C VAL A 113 24.38 -25.16 23.82
N PRO A 114 25.53 -24.94 24.47
CA PRO A 114 25.92 -23.62 24.92
C PRO A 114 26.19 -22.72 23.70
N ARG A 115 25.62 -21.51 23.70
CA ARG A 115 25.97 -20.48 22.71
C ARG A 115 27.45 -20.15 22.86
N ARG A 116 28.27 -20.45 21.83
CA ARG A 116 29.66 -20.01 21.78
C ARG A 116 29.69 -18.48 21.78
N ARG A 117 30.32 -17.88 22.79
CA ARG A 117 30.70 -16.48 22.78
C ARG A 117 31.71 -16.32 21.64
N ARG A 118 31.41 -15.49 20.63
CA ARG A 118 32.43 -15.07 19.66
C ARG A 118 33.56 -14.44 20.48
N GLU A 119 34.72 -15.08 20.48
CA GLU A 119 35.95 -14.47 20.97
C GLU A 119 36.28 -13.32 20.01
N GLN A 120 36.36 -12.11 20.56
CA GLN A 120 36.89 -10.95 19.85
C GLN A 120 38.41 -11.14 19.80
N GLU A 121 38.92 -11.57 18.65
CA GLU A 121 40.32 -11.34 18.31
C GLU A 121 40.43 -9.87 17.92
N GLY A 122 41.19 -9.12 18.73
CA GLY A 122 41.48 -7.72 18.48
C GLY A 122 42.66 -7.60 17.53
N GLU A 123 42.54 -6.73 16.53
CA GLU A 123 43.67 -6.05 15.92
C GLU A 123 43.34 -4.56 15.79
N ASP A 124 44.27 -3.79 16.31
CA ASP A 124 44.36 -2.33 16.45
C ASP A 124 44.58 -1.65 15.09
N GLY A 125 44.06 -0.43 14.91
CA GLY A 125 44.42 0.38 13.74
C GLY A 125 43.45 1.51 13.35
N GLY A 126 43.36 2.55 14.17
CA GLY A 126 43.34 3.96 13.73
C GLY A 126 42.07 4.57 13.11
N GLU A 127 41.50 5.56 13.81
CA GLU A 127 40.55 6.56 13.29
C GLU A 127 41.20 7.52 12.25
N PRO A 128 40.40 8.29 11.49
CA PRO A 128 39.92 9.55 12.03
C PRO A 128 38.41 9.80 11.85
N GLU A 129 37.92 10.61 12.78
CA GLU A 129 36.64 11.30 12.81
C GLU A 129 36.38 12.12 11.53
N ASP A 130 35.14 12.10 11.04
CA ASP A 130 34.54 13.33 10.52
C ASP A 130 33.06 13.39 10.89
N GLY A 131 32.70 14.53 11.46
CA GLY A 131 31.44 14.77 12.15
C GLY A 131 30.28 15.10 11.20
N GLY A 132 29.08 15.05 11.74
CA GLY A 132 27.89 15.56 11.04
C GLY A 132 26.59 15.11 11.68
N GLY A 133 26.32 15.58 12.89
CA GLY A 133 24.97 15.55 13.46
C GLY A 133 24.03 16.40 12.61
N GLY A 134 22.96 15.77 12.11
CA GLY A 134 21.86 16.43 11.40
C GLY A 134 20.56 16.16 12.14
N ASP A 135 20.25 17.06 13.06
CA ASP A 135 18.97 17.27 13.72
C ASP A 135 17.87 17.53 12.67
N TYR A 136 16.88 16.65 12.54
CA TYR A 136 15.70 16.93 11.72
C TYR A 136 14.76 17.82 12.53
N GLY A 137 15.10 19.10 12.52
CA GLY A 137 14.29 20.18 13.08
C GLY A 137 12.91 20.26 12.43
N ASP A 138 11.94 20.44 13.31
CA ASP A 138 10.56 20.84 13.11
C ASP A 138 10.49 22.17 12.34
N GLU A 139 10.07 22.16 11.06
CA GLU A 139 9.72 23.38 10.35
C GLU A 139 8.19 23.52 10.26
N VAL A 140 7.70 24.40 11.12
CA VAL A 140 6.36 24.99 11.11
C VAL A 140 6.25 25.92 9.90
N LEU A 141 5.41 25.57 8.92
CA LEU A 141 5.05 26.49 7.83
C LEU A 141 3.97 27.45 8.33
N ASP A 142 4.40 28.64 8.75
CA ASP A 142 3.54 29.79 9.06
C ASP A 142 3.14 30.53 7.77
N GLY A 143 1.91 31.04 7.76
CA GLY A 143 1.25 31.66 6.62
C GLY A 143 1.31 33.19 6.59
N GLY A 144 0.94 33.75 5.43
CA GLY A 144 0.85 35.19 5.13
C GLY A 144 1.97 35.58 4.17
N GLU A 145 1.72 36.18 3.00
CA GLU A 145 0.96 37.42 2.81
C GLU A 145 0.10 37.44 1.54
N ASP A 146 -1.00 38.19 1.63
CA ASP A 146 -1.97 38.51 0.59
C ASP A 146 -1.46 39.53 -0.46
N GLN A 147 -2.22 39.61 -1.56
CA GLN A 147 -2.31 40.68 -2.60
C GLN A 147 -1.49 40.42 -3.89
N GLN A 148 -2.07 40.42 -5.09
CA GLN A 148 -3.17 41.23 -5.63
C GLN A 148 -3.88 40.51 -6.80
N ILE A 149 -5.21 40.64 -6.85
CA ILE A 149 -6.04 40.25 -8.00
C ILE A 149 -5.83 41.28 -9.12
N GLY A 150 -5.34 40.82 -10.27
CA GLY A 150 -5.18 41.61 -11.50
C GLY A 150 -6.03 41.00 -12.63
N ASP A 151 -6.95 41.81 -13.14
CA ASP A 151 -7.86 41.58 -14.26
C ASP A 151 -7.15 41.51 -15.62
N GLY A 152 -7.71 40.74 -16.55
CA GLY A 152 -7.56 40.95 -18.00
C GLY A 152 -6.55 40.07 -18.76
N GLY A 153 -7.06 39.23 -19.67
CA GLY A 153 -6.24 38.66 -20.75
C GLY A 153 -6.81 37.43 -21.43
N ALA A 154 -7.81 37.61 -22.30
CA ALA A 154 -8.35 36.57 -23.17
C ALA A 154 -7.26 35.93 -24.05
N ALA A 155 -7.14 34.60 -24.02
CA ALA A 155 -6.39 33.83 -25.00
C ALA A 155 -7.36 33.00 -25.85
N GLU A 156 -7.54 33.53 -27.05
CA GLU A 156 -8.28 33.05 -28.22
C GLU A 156 -7.95 31.59 -28.57
N ARG A 157 -8.97 30.73 -28.64
CA ARG A 157 -8.89 29.43 -29.31
C ARG A 157 -9.40 29.59 -30.73
N ALA A 158 -8.47 29.61 -31.69
CA ALA A 158 -8.78 29.58 -33.11
C ALA A 158 -9.40 28.22 -33.49
N ALA A 159 -10.60 28.29 -34.06
CA ALA A 159 -11.26 27.21 -34.76
C ALA A 159 -10.75 27.14 -36.21
N ALA A 160 -10.49 25.93 -36.71
CA ALA A 160 -10.55 25.62 -38.13
C ALA A 160 -11.03 24.18 -38.28
N GLY A 161 -12.24 24.04 -38.85
CA GLY A 161 -12.86 22.76 -39.14
C GLY A 161 -12.60 22.26 -40.56
N SER A 162 -12.87 20.97 -40.78
CA SER A 162 -13.52 20.41 -41.97
C SER A 162 -13.94 18.97 -41.59
N SER A 163 -15.23 18.75 -41.31
CA SER A 163 -16.25 18.20 -42.22
C SER A 163 -15.95 16.79 -42.76
N SER A 164 -16.67 15.79 -42.28
CA SER A 164 -17.54 14.97 -43.14
C SER A 164 -18.49 14.11 -42.31
N ALA A 165 -19.69 13.95 -42.84
CA ALA A 165 -20.88 13.37 -42.23
C ALA A 165 -20.84 11.84 -42.16
N ASN A 166 -21.49 11.28 -41.14
CA ASN A 166 -22.64 10.40 -41.38
C ASN A 166 -23.45 10.22 -40.09
N GLY A 167 -24.71 10.62 -40.16
CA GLY A 167 -25.69 10.36 -39.13
C GLY A 167 -26.14 8.90 -39.14
N HIS A 168 -26.40 8.38 -37.95
CA HIS A 168 -27.54 7.52 -37.69
C HIS A 168 -28.01 7.81 -36.27
N ASP A 169 -29.17 8.43 -36.21
CA ASP A 169 -29.92 8.78 -35.02
C ASP A 169 -30.92 7.64 -34.76
N VAL A 170 -30.86 6.93 -33.63
CA VAL A 170 -32.05 6.29 -33.07
C VAL A 170 -31.95 6.15 -31.54
N ALA A 171 -32.66 7.06 -30.87
CA ALA A 171 -33.51 6.89 -29.69
C ALA A 171 -32.95 6.31 -28.37
N ALA A 172 -32.88 7.21 -27.38
CA ALA A 172 -33.05 6.90 -25.97
C ALA A 172 -34.51 6.51 -25.64
N SER A 173 -34.70 5.49 -24.81
CA SER A 173 -35.90 5.25 -23.98
C SER A 173 -35.48 4.37 -22.80
N SER A 174 -35.24 4.94 -21.60
CA SER A 174 -36.18 5.06 -20.48
C SER A 174 -36.84 3.74 -20.06
N GLU A 175 -36.29 3.11 -19.01
CA GLU A 175 -36.96 2.06 -18.24
C GLU A 175 -38.21 2.60 -17.53
N PRO A 176 -39.19 1.71 -17.25
CA PRO A 176 -39.81 1.72 -15.94
C PRO A 176 -39.87 0.33 -15.29
N ALA A 177 -39.49 0.26 -14.00
CA ALA A 177 -39.71 -0.89 -13.13
C ALA A 177 -41.19 -1.00 -12.68
N PRO A 178 -41.71 -2.23 -12.43
CA PRO A 178 -42.82 -2.39 -11.49
C PRO A 178 -42.63 -3.51 -10.44
N MET A 179 -42.63 -3.06 -9.18
CA MET A 179 -43.38 -3.54 -7.99
C MET A 179 -43.07 -4.90 -7.31
N PRO A 180 -43.17 -4.94 -5.96
CA PRO A 180 -42.92 -6.14 -5.16
C PRO A 180 -44.10 -7.11 -5.21
N ARG A 181 -43.81 -8.41 -5.10
CA ARG A 181 -44.82 -9.45 -4.80
C ARG A 181 -44.81 -9.71 -3.30
N GLU A 182 -45.93 -9.44 -2.65
CA GLU A 182 -46.24 -9.98 -1.33
C GLU A 182 -46.46 -11.49 -1.44
N GLY A 183 -45.89 -12.22 -0.48
CA GLY A 183 -46.04 -13.66 -0.26
C GLY A 183 -45.39 -14.02 1.06
#